data_AF-A0A948IPG5-F1
#
_entry.id   AF-A0A948IPG5-F1
#
_cell.length_a   1.000
_cell.length_b   1.000
_cell.length_c   1.000
_cell.angle_alpha   90.00
_cell.angle_beta   90.00
_cell.angle_gamma   90.00
#
_symmetry.space_group_name_H-M   'P 1'
#
loop_
_entity.id
_entity.type
_entity.pdbx_description
1 polymer ?
#
loop_
_entity_poly.entity_id
_entity_poly.type
_entity_poly.pdbx_seq_one_letter_code
_entity_poly.pdbx_strand_id
1 'polypeptide(L)' 'MGRDDRVYEEAVALWRQLYRDPPPTEAGGAEILGMIVGGLADADYNRIQTPHLRPNNITFPK' A
#
# COMPACT_ATOMS: atom_id res chain seq x y z
N MET A 1 19.77 -10.53 -9.45
CA MET A 1 18.56 -10.14 -8.71
C MET A 1 17.86 -9.04 -9.48
N GLY A 2 16.76 -9.39 -10.14
CA GLY A 2 15.94 -8.47 -10.91
C GLY A 2 15.16 -7.51 -10.01
N ARG A 3 14.50 -6.52 -10.61
CA ARG A 3 13.58 -5.62 -9.88
C ARG A 3 12.43 -6.42 -9.26
N ASP A 4 11.89 -7.37 -10.01
CA ASP A 4 10.71 -8.13 -9.60
C ASP A 4 11.00 -9.08 -8.43
N ASP A 5 12.19 -9.66 -8.38
CA ASP A 5 12.66 -10.46 -7.24
C ASP A 5 12.66 -9.63 -5.94
N ARG A 6 13.17 -8.39 -6.01
CA ARG A 6 13.20 -7.49 -4.84
C ARG A 6 11.81 -7.08 -4.40
N VAL A 7 10.93 -6.77 -5.36
CA VAL A 7 9.53 -6.45 -5.06
C VAL A 7 8.83 -7.62 -4.38
N TYR A 8 9.08 -8.85 -4.84
CA TYR A 8 8.55 -10.05 -4.20
C TYR A 8 9.05 -10.22 -2.76
N GLU A 9 10.35 -10.09 -2.52
CA GLU A 9 10.92 -10.20 -1.18
C GLU A 9 10.36 -9.16 -0.21
N GLU A 10 10.25 -7.89 -0.65
CA GLU A 10 9.66 -6.82 0.16
C GLU A 10 8.17 -7.06 0.44
N ALA A 11 7.41 -7.51 -0.56
CA ALA A 11 5.99 -7.83 -0.39
C ALA A 11 5.79 -8.99 0.60
N VAL A 12 6.62 -10.03 0.51
CA VAL A 12 6.61 -11.18 1.44
C VAL A 12 6.96 -10.73 2.86
N ALA A 13 8.00 -9.89 3.00
CA ALA A 13 8.39 -9.35 4.30
C ALA A 13 7.26 -8.52 4.93
N LEU A 14 6.58 -7.68 4.14
CA LEU A 14 5.44 -6.89 4.57
C LEU A 14 4.25 -7.77 5.01
N TRP A 15 3.91 -8.79 4.21
CA TRP A 15 2.84 -9.73 4.54
C TRP A 15 3.04 -10.38 5.91
N ARG A 16 4.26 -10.89 6.16
CA ARG A 16 4.60 -11.54 7.43
C ARG A 16 4.46 -10.61 8.63
N GLN A 17 4.78 -9.32 8.45
CA GLN A 17 4.63 -8.31 9.51
C GLN A 17 3.15 -8.03 9.83
N LEU A 18 2.29 -7.98 8.81
CA LEU A 18 0.89 -7.64 8.96
C LEU A 18 0.03 -8.82 9.42
N TYR A 19 0.17 -9.98 8.78
CA TYR A 19 -0.76 -11.10 8.94
C TYR A 19 -0.19 -12.24 9.79
N ARG A 20 1.12 -12.28 10.05
CA ARG A 20 1.83 -13.36 10.77
C ARG A 20 1.71 -14.76 10.15
N ASP A 21 0.97 -14.90 9.06
CA ASP A 21 0.81 -16.11 8.26
C ASP A 21 1.73 -16.10 7.03
N PRO A 22 2.00 -17.27 6.41
CA PRO A 22 2.72 -17.30 5.14
C PRO A 22 1.92 -16.60 4.03
N PRO A 23 2.59 -15.85 3.12
CA PRO A 23 1.94 -15.27 1.95
C PRO A 23 1.47 -16.37 0.98
N PRO A 24 0.47 -16.09 0.12
CA PRO A 24 -0.03 -17.05 -0.86
C PRO A 24 1.08 -17.52 -1.81
N THR A 25 1.23 -18.83 -1.96
CA THR A 25 2.38 -19.46 -2.64
C THR A 25 2.41 -19.23 -4.14
N GLU A 26 1.24 -19.03 -4.77
CA GLU A 26 1.12 -18.82 -6.22
C GLU A 26 1.09 -17.33 -6.60
N ALA A 27 1.17 -16.43 -5.62
CA ALA A 27 1.08 -14.98 -5.87
C ALA A 27 2.46 -14.35 -6.08
N GLY A 28 2.58 -13.54 -7.13
CA GLY A 28 3.73 -12.67 -7.36
C GLY A 28 3.75 -11.45 -6.45
N GLY A 29 4.87 -10.72 -6.42
CA GLY A 29 5.05 -9.57 -5.50
C GLY A 29 3.98 -8.48 -5.68
N ALA A 30 3.61 -8.17 -6.93
CA ALA A 30 2.56 -7.19 -7.22
C ALA A 30 1.18 -7.64 -6.74
N GLU A 31 0.86 -8.93 -6.84
CA GLU A 31 -0.41 -9.50 -6.40
C GLU A 31 -0.50 -9.52 -4.87
N ILE A 32 0.60 -9.87 -4.19
CA ILE A 32 0.71 -9.79 -2.73
C ILE A 32 0.43 -8.36 -2.25
N LEU A 33 1.07 -7.36 -2.88
CA LEU A 33 0.81 -5.95 -2.56
C LEU A 33 -0.64 -5.55 -2.85
N GLY A 34 -1.21 -6.03 -3.95
CA GLY A 34 -2.61 -5.80 -4.28
C GLY A 34 -3.57 -6.33 -3.22
N MET A 35 -3.34 -7.53 -2.70
CA MET A 35 -4.12 -8.12 -1.61
C MET A 35 -3.97 -7.32 -0.30
N ILE A 36 -2.75 -6.88 0.02
CA ILE A 36 -2.49 -6.06 1.21
C ILE A 36 -3.28 -4.76 1.12
N VAL A 37 -3.13 -4.02 0.03
CA VAL A 37 -3.76 -2.70 -0.15
C VAL A 37 -5.27 -2.82 -0.30
N GLY A 38 -5.76 -3.84 -1.00
CA GLY A 38 -7.20 -4.08 -1.16
C GLY A 38 -7.91 -4.49 0.14
N GLY A 39 -7.17 -4.99 1.12
CA GLY A 39 -7.69 -5.28 2.46
C GLY A 39 -7.67 -4.09 3.43
N LEU A 40 -7.04 -2.97 3.05
CA LEU A 40 -7.08 -1.76 3.86
C LEU A 40 -8.46 -1.09 3.72
N ALA A 41 -8.92 -0.47 4.81
CA ALA A 41 -10.05 0.43 4.71
C ALA A 41 -9.72 1.53 3.69
N ASP A 42 -10.72 1.95 2.91
CA ASP A 42 -10.58 3.11 2.05
C ASP A 42 -10.08 4.27 2.92
N ALA A 43 -8.84 4.69 2.65
CA ALA A 43 -8.28 5.82 3.32
C ALA A 43 -9.02 7.04 2.79
N ASP A 44 -9.93 7.59 3.60
CA ASP A 44 -10.42 8.94 3.37
C ASP A 44 -9.20 9.82 3.12
N TYR A 45 -9.18 10.50 1.97
CA TYR A 45 -8.10 11.41 1.60
C TYR A 45 -8.18 12.66 2.49
N ASN A 46 -7.91 12.48 3.78
CA ASN A 46 -7.73 13.53 4.75
C ASN A 46 -6.36 14.14 4.51
N ARG A 47 -6.31 15.08 3.57
CA ARG A 47 -5.14 15.93 3.37
C ARG A 47 -4.74 16.49 4.74
N ILE A 48 -3.45 16.35 5.05
CA ILE A 48 -2.85 16.83 6.30
C ILE A 48 -3.37 18.26 6.56
N GLN A 49 -4.11 18.43 7.65
CA GLN A 49 -4.58 19.74 8.07
C GLN A 49 -3.37 20.52 8.58
N THR A 50 -2.68 21.20 7.67
CA THR A 50 -1.61 22.13 8.04
C THR A 50 -2.18 23.55 8.05
N PRO A 51 -1.74 24.42 8.96
CA PRO A 51 -2.14 25.83 8.98
C PRO A 51 -1.83 26.58 7.67
N HIS A 52 -0.95 26.01 6.84
CA HIS A 52 -0.49 26.59 5.58
C HIS A 52 -1.34 26.16 4.37
N LEU A 53 -2.19 25.14 4.52
CA LEU A 53 -3.11 24.68 3.47
C LEU A 53 -4.52 25.18 3.76
N ARG A 54 -4.89 26.32 3.14
CA ARG A 54 -6.27 26.82 3.19
C ARG A 54 -7.19 25.93 2.34
N PRO A 55 -8.42 25.63 2.79
CA PRO A 55 -9.37 24.77 2.07
C PRO A 55 -9.59 25.15 0.60
N ASN A 56 -9.64 26.46 0.29
CA ASN A 56 -9.86 26.95 -1.08
C ASN A 56 -8.70 26.69 -2.05
N ASN A 57 -7.52 26.29 -1.55
CA ASN A 57 -6.36 25.96 -2.38
C ASN A 57 -6.22 24.44 -2.59
N ILE A 58 -7.23 23.66 -2.18
CA ILE A 58 -7.24 22.21 -2.32
C ILE A 58 -7.94 21.83 -3.64
N THR A 59 -7.16 21.41 -4.62
CA THR A 59 -7.69 20.72 -5.81
C THR A 59 -7.81 19.23 -5.50
N PHE A 60 -9.03 18.69 -5.60
CA PHE A 60 -9.28 17.26 -5.52
C PHE A 60 -9.07 16.60 -6.90
N PRO A 61 -8.53 15.38 -6.95
CA PRO A 61 -8.57 14.59 -8.18
C PRO A 61 -10.03 14.34 -8.61
N LYS A 62 -10.28 14.35 -9.92
CA LYS A 62 -11.57 13.96 -10.51
C LYS A 62 -11.54 12.48 -10.88
#